data_AF-A0A1I7XVB8-F1
#
_entry.id   AF-A0A1I7XVB8-F1
#
_cell.length_a   1.000
_cell.length_b   1.000
_cell.length_c   1.000
_cell.angle_alpha   90.00
_cell.angle_beta   90.00
_cell.angle_gamma   90.00
#
_symmetry.space_group_name_H-M   'P 1'
#
loop_
_entity.id
_entity.type
_entity.pdbx_description
1 polymer ?
#
loop_
_entity_poly.entity_id
_entity_poly.type
_entity_poly.pdbx_seq_one_letter_code
_entity_poly.pdbx_strand_id
1 'polypeptide(L)'
;MHLVACQTTQEEFFRKIATGDGKWIVYNNPKRTLSWMNPGQLTPSTAKPNVLLCIWWNMKRVLFCELLQPSEAVTAERYDRQLIDLLDTIE
;
A
#
# COMPACT_ATOMS: atom_id res chain seq x y z
N MET A 1 38.04 19.73 -2.50
CA MET A 1 37.57 18.34 -2.71
C MET A 1 36.52 18.08 -1.62
N HIS A 2 35.27 18.45 -1.84
CA HIS A 2 34.20 18.40 -0.82
C HIS A 2 33.28 17.21 -1.13
N LEU A 3 33.22 16.25 -0.19
CA LEU A 3 32.08 15.38 0.18
C LEU A 3 30.92 15.14 -0.83
N VAL A 4 31.19 14.69 -2.06
CA VAL A 4 30.12 14.22 -2.99
C VAL A 4 29.88 12.70 -2.92
N ALA A 5 30.79 11.93 -2.31
CA ALA A 5 30.72 10.45 -2.31
C ALA A 5 29.70 9.84 -1.33
N CYS A 6 29.28 10.56 -0.29
CA CYS A 6 28.33 10.02 0.72
C CYS A 6 26.87 10.11 0.27
N GLN A 7 26.48 11.17 -0.46
CA GLN A 7 25.12 11.33 -0.97
C GLN A 7 24.82 10.38 -2.14
N THR A 8 25.79 10.18 -3.04
CA THR A 8 25.64 9.31 -4.22
C THR A 8 25.42 7.84 -3.84
N THR A 9 26.14 7.33 -2.84
CA THR A 9 26.00 5.93 -2.39
C THR A 9 24.64 5.65 -1.75
N GLN A 10 24.06 6.61 -1.02
CA GLN A 10 22.74 6.48 -0.43
C GLN A 10 21.63 6.53 -1.49
N GLU A 11 21.75 7.43 -2.47
CA GLU A 11 20.81 7.47 -3.60
C GLU A 11 20.88 6.21 -4.47
N GLU A 12 22.08 5.67 -4.70
CA GLU A 12 22.28 4.40 -5.41
C GLU A 12 21.66 3.21 -4.66
N PHE A 13 21.73 3.21 -3.32
CA PHE A 13 21.07 2.22 -2.50
C PHE A 13 19.55 2.29 -2.64
N PHE A 14 18.94 3.47 -2.49
CA PHE A 14 17.49 3.62 -2.62
C PHE A 14 16.97 3.30 -4.02
N ARG A 15 17.76 3.55 -5.07
CA ARG A 15 17.40 3.17 -6.44
C ARG A 15 17.27 1.65 -6.65
N LYS A 16 17.87 0.83 -5.78
CA LYS A 16 17.80 -0.64 -5.82
C LYS A 16 16.63 -1.21 -5.02
N ILE A 17 15.93 -0.39 -4.23
CA ILE A 17 14.83 -0.86 -3.39
C ILE A 17 13.53 -0.87 -4.19
N ALA A 18 12.90 -2.03 -4.25
CA ALA A 18 11.46 -2.18 -4.46
C ALA A 18 10.81 -2.46 -3.11
N THR A 19 9.68 -1.81 -2.84
CA THR A 19 8.91 -1.99 -1.60
C THR A 19 7.45 -2.20 -1.96
N GLY A 20 6.66 -2.77 -1.05
CA GLY A 20 5.24 -2.96 -1.25
C GLY A 20 4.47 -3.01 0.06
N ASP A 21 3.16 -2.80 -0.05
CA ASP A 21 2.24 -2.80 1.08
C ASP A 21 0.83 -3.22 0.65
N GLY A 22 0.05 -3.71 1.61
CA GLY A 22 -1.36 -4.04 1.48
C GLY A 22 -2.24 -3.00 2.17
N LYS A 23 -3.07 -2.28 1.42
CA LYS A 23 -3.95 -1.23 1.94
C LYS A 23 -5.41 -1.48 1.67
N TRP A 24 -6.22 -1.52 2.73
CA TRP A 24 -7.67 -1.54 2.61
C TRP A 24 -8.20 -0.21 2.08
N ILE A 25 -9.00 -0.26 1.01
CA ILE A 25 -9.64 0.89 0.39
C ILE A 25 -11.16 0.78 0.57
N VAL A 26 -11.76 1.90 0.96
CA VAL A 26 -13.21 2.05 1.09
C VAL A 26 -13.72 2.80 -0.14
N TYR A 27 -14.75 2.28 -0.82
CA TYR A 27 -15.34 2.95 -2.00
C TYR A 27 -15.92 4.32 -1.65
N ASN A 28 -16.67 4.36 -0.55
CA ASN A 28 -17.15 5.61 0.02
C ASN A 28 -16.21 5.99 1.16
N ASN A 29 -15.34 6.97 0.94
CA ASN A 29 -14.49 7.54 1.98
C ASN A 29 -15.12 8.85 2.47
N PRO A 30 -16.21 8.80 3.27
CA PRO A 30 -16.78 10.01 3.83
C PRO A 30 -15.70 10.68 4.69
N LYS A 31 -15.44 11.96 4.43
CA LYS A 31 -14.55 12.74 5.29
C LYS A 31 -15.05 12.59 6.73
N ARG A 32 -14.14 12.20 7.64
CA ARG A 32 -14.47 12.09 9.07
C ARG A 32 -14.97 13.44 9.55
N THR A 33 -16.26 13.53 9.84
CA THR A 33 -16.85 14.67 10.55
C THR A 33 -16.67 14.40 12.03
N LEU A 34 -15.99 15.30 12.74
CA LEU A 34 -15.88 15.21 14.20
C LEU A 34 -17.24 15.57 14.81
N SER A 35 -18.04 14.56 15.16
CA SER A 35 -19.31 14.77 15.85
C SER A 35 -19.11 14.49 17.34
N TRP A 36 -19.16 15.54 18.17
CA TRP A 36 -19.37 15.37 19.60
C TRP A 36 -20.78 14.85 19.82
N MET A 37 -20.91 13.68 20.43
CA MET A 37 -22.21 13.08 20.72
C MET A 37 -22.40 12.91 22.21
N ASN A 38 -23.65 13.08 22.62
CA ASN A 38 -24.05 12.89 24.02
C ASN A 38 -24.10 11.39 24.36
N PRO A 39 -23.94 11.03 25.65
CA PRO A 39 -24.10 9.65 26.10
C PRO A 39 -25.45 9.07 25.63
N GLY A 40 -25.41 7.92 24.94
CA GLY A 40 -26.61 7.21 24.46
C GLY A 40 -27.00 7.50 23.00
N GLN A 41 -26.29 8.38 22.29
CA GLN A 41 -26.58 8.65 20.87
C GLN A 41 -25.91 7.61 19.94
N LEU A 42 -26.66 7.13 18.94
CA LEU A 42 -26.16 6.18 17.93
C LEU A 42 -25.09 6.80 17.05
N THR A 43 -23.93 6.16 16.95
CA THR A 43 -22.84 6.56 16.06
C THR A 43 -23.16 6.31 14.59
N PRO A 44 -22.81 7.24 13.68
CA PRO A 44 -22.83 6.95 12.25
C PRO A 44 -22.00 5.70 11.96
N SER A 45 -22.57 4.77 11.17
CA SER A 45 -21.85 3.56 10.74
C SER A 45 -20.54 3.96 10.08
N THR A 46 -19.42 3.42 10.56
CA THR A 46 -18.15 3.55 9.84
C THR A 46 -18.25 2.77 8.53
N ALA A 47 -17.81 3.35 7.43
CA ALA A 47 -17.82 2.68 6.13
C ALA A 47 -16.90 1.46 6.20
N LYS A 48 -17.41 0.29 5.79
CA LYS A 48 -16.65 -0.97 5.81
C LYS A 48 -15.62 -0.96 4.67
N PRO A 49 -14.37 -1.40 4.90
CA PRO A 49 -13.39 -1.58 3.83
C PRO A 49 -13.91 -2.58 2.80
N ASN A 50 -13.76 -2.25 1.52
CA ASN A 50 -14.39 -2.98 0.43
C ASN A 50 -13.38 -3.76 -0.41
N VAL A 51 -12.17 -3.27 -0.58
CA VAL A 51 -11.15 -3.95 -1.39
C VAL A 51 -9.78 -3.80 -0.74
N LEU A 52 -8.89 -4.77 -0.95
CA LEU A 52 -7.50 -4.70 -0.49
C LEU A 52 -6.60 -4.46 -1.71
N LEU A 53 -5.89 -3.35 -1.72
CA LEU A 53 -4.87 -3.04 -2.72
C LEU A 53 -3.52 -3.59 -2.26
N CYS A 54 -2.97 -4.55 -2.98
CA CYS A 54 -1.57 -4.96 -2.88
C CYS A 54 -0.79 -4.20 -3.94
N ILE A 55 0.17 -3.37 -3.53
CA ILE A 55 0.94 -2.53 -4.45
C ILE A 55 2.43 -2.65 -4.18
N TRP A 56 3.24 -2.74 -5.23
CA TRP A 56 4.70 -2.73 -5.19
C TRP A 56 5.24 -1.61 -6.08
N TRP A 57 6.25 -0.89 -5.60
CA TRP A 57 6.83 0.25 -6.31
C TRP A 57 8.32 0.44 -5.95
N ASN A 58 9.03 1.15 -6.83
CA ASN A 58 10.38 1.64 -6.56
C ASN A 58 10.42 3.18 -6.69
N MET A 59 11.61 3.77 -6.61
CA MET A 59 11.78 5.23 -6.75
C MET A 59 11.26 5.83 -8.07
N LYS A 60 11.11 5.03 -9.13
CA LYS A 60 10.76 5.51 -10.48
C LYS A 60 9.29 5.32 -10.83
N ARG A 61 8.70 4.19 -10.44
CA ARG A 61 7.33 3.82 -10.84
C ARG A 61 6.72 2.76 -9.92
N VAL A 62 5.42 2.60 -10.07
CA VAL A 62 4.70 1.40 -9.63
C VAL A 62 5.13 0.23 -10.51
N LEU A 63 5.42 -0.91 -9.89
CA LEU A 63 5.88 -2.13 -10.53
C LEU A 63 4.74 -3.13 -10.67
N PHE A 64 3.94 -3.30 -9.63
CA PHE A 64 2.81 -4.23 -9.62
C PHE A 64 1.67 -3.69 -8.77
N CYS A 65 0.43 -3.97 -9.19
CA CYS A 65 -0.78 -3.72 -8.42
C CYS A 65 -1.76 -4.86 -8.59
N GLU A 66 -2.33 -5.33 -7.48
CA GLU A 66 -3.46 -6.26 -7.47
C GLU A 66 -4.55 -5.72 -6.53
N LEU A 67 -5.80 -5.81 -6.98
CA LEU A 67 -6.95 -5.42 -6.18
C LEU A 67 -7.76 -6.67 -5.82
N LEU A 68 -7.82 -6.97 -4.52
CA LEU A 68 -8.56 -8.09 -3.96
C LEU A 68 -10.00 -7.66 -3.67
N GLN A 69 -10.93 -8.54 -3.99
CA GLN A 69 -12.36 -8.33 -3.78
C GLN A 69 -12.71 -8.30 -2.28
N PRO A 70 -13.87 -7.72 -1.90
CA PRO A 70 -14.33 -7.79 -0.53
C PRO A 70 -14.41 -9.25 -0.08
N SER A 71 -13.92 -9.53 1.14
CA SER A 71 -13.76 -10.88 1.74
C SER A 71 -12.55 -11.70 1.30
N GLU A 72 -11.82 -11.30 0.27
CA GLU A 72 -10.53 -11.92 -0.05
C GLU A 72 -9.43 -11.38 0.87
N ALA A 73 -8.55 -12.27 1.32
CA ALA A 73 -7.35 -11.93 2.09
C ALA A 73 -6.11 -12.34 1.31
N VAL A 74 -4.97 -11.73 1.65
CA VAL A 74 -3.67 -12.20 1.15
C VAL A 74 -3.34 -13.50 1.87
N THR A 75 -3.46 -14.62 1.16
CA THR A 75 -2.95 -15.92 1.61
C THR A 75 -1.46 -16.03 1.28
N ALA A 76 -0.76 -16.96 1.93
CA ALA A 76 0.65 -17.22 1.63
C ALA A 76 0.86 -17.58 0.15
N GLU A 77 0.01 -18.45 -0.42
CA GLU A 77 0.07 -18.84 -1.83
C GLU A 77 -0.14 -17.65 -2.78
N ARG A 78 -1.07 -16.75 -2.45
CA ARG A 78 -1.29 -15.55 -3.27
C ARG A 78 -0.10 -14.60 -3.16
N TYR A 79 0.48 -14.45 -1.96
CA TYR A 79 1.67 -13.63 -1.75
C TYR A 79 2.88 -14.16 -2.54
N ASP A 80 3.10 -15.47 -2.55
CA ASP A 80 4.16 -16.10 -3.34
C ASP A 80 3.98 -15.81 -4.84
N ARG A 81 2.74 -15.89 -5.34
CA ARG A 81 2.43 -15.54 -6.73
C ARG A 81 2.68 -14.06 -7.05
N GLN A 82 2.29 -13.16 -6.15
CA GLN A 82 2.57 -11.73 -6.29
C GLN A 82 4.08 -11.45 -6.36
N LEU A 83 4.90 -12.19 -5.61
CA LEU A 83 6.35 -12.05 -5.65
C LEU A 83 6.95 -12.54 -6.96
N ILE A 84 6.43 -13.64 -7.53
CA ILE A 84 6.85 -14.14 -8.84
C ILE A 84 6.52 -13.11 -9.93
N ASP A 85 5.28 -12.62 -9.97
CA ASP A 85 4.85 -11.62 -10.96
C ASP A 85 5.65 -10.31 -10.83
N LEU A 86 6.03 -9.93 -9.60
CA LEU A 86 6.90 -8.78 -9.34
C LEU A 86 8.31 -9.01 -9.88
N LEU A 87 8.89 -10.20 -9.67
CA LEU A 87 10.24 -10.54 -10.13
C LEU A 87 10.33 -10.48 -11.66
N ASP A 88 9.36 -11.09 -12.35
CA ASP A 88 9.25 -11.06 -13.82
C ASP A 88 9.14 -9.62 -14.38
N THR A 89 8.67 -8.66 -13.57
CA THR A 89 8.55 -7.25 -13.96
C THR A 89 9.85 -6.45 -13.74
N ILE A 90 10.72 -6.93 -12.87
CA ILE A 90 11.98 -6.27 -12.49
C ILE A 90 13.17 -6.80 -13.30
N GLU A 91 13.13 -8.07 -13.72
CA GLU A 91 14.05 -8.67 -14.71
C GLU A 91 13.94 -8.02 -16.10
#